data_AF-A0A1R3JI98-F1
#
_entry.id   AF-A0A1R3JI98-F1
#
_cell.length_a   1.000
_cell.length_b   1.000
_cell.length_c   1.000
_cell.angle_alpha   90.00
_cell.angle_beta   90.00
_cell.angle_gamma   90.00
#
_symmetry.space_group_name_H-M   'P 1'
#
loop_
_entity.id
_entity.type
_entity.pdbx_description
1 polymer ?
#
loop_
_entity_poly.entity_id
_entity_poly.type
_entity_poly.pdbx_seq_one_letter_code
_entity_poly.pdbx_strand_id
1 'polypeptide(L)'
;MAIILLVGHLNNAVIQVGALAICMNFNGWEGILFIGVNAAVGVRVSNELGLKHPRAAKYSVYVTVLQCLLIGLLCMVAVIIARDHFAIIFTSSEEMQRAVADLAYLLGVTMVLNSVQPVISGVAIGGGWQSLVAYINLGCYYLFGLPLGFVLGYIADLGVMGLWAGMIAGIALQTLLLLLVLYRTNWNKEIWSALAKAFHDGSDELQLFALNQKAFMAKQSGRTLFEYLTGIFQELDHRDKVVMKDPDDVEAYQKSIERLRVHIFLAGLDNVYEQIRGEILKKESIPTLEDCYALIQREAVS
;
A
#
# COMPACT_ATOMS: atom_id res chain seq x y z
N MET A 1 9.12 -24.37 -8.11
CA MET A 1 10.45 -24.94 -8.45
C MET A 1 10.93 -25.98 -7.45
N ALA A 2 10.90 -25.74 -6.13
CA ALA A 2 11.30 -26.76 -5.14
C ALA A 2 10.53 -28.09 -5.26
N ILE A 3 9.23 -28.04 -5.56
CA ILE A 3 8.39 -29.23 -5.75
C ILE A 3 8.88 -30.10 -6.91
N ILE A 4 9.34 -29.52 -8.03
CA ILE A 4 9.81 -30.28 -9.19
C ILE A 4 11.07 -31.08 -8.83
N LEU A 5 11.96 -30.47 -8.03
CA LEU A 5 13.16 -31.16 -7.52
C LEU A 5 12.78 -32.32 -6.57
N LEU A 6 11.82 -32.09 -5.68
CA LEU A 6 11.33 -33.12 -4.76
C LEU A 6 10.60 -34.26 -5.49
N VAL A 7 9.82 -33.96 -6.52
CA VAL A 7 9.15 -34.98 -7.33
C VAL A 7 10.15 -35.78 -8.18
N GLY A 8 11.27 -35.17 -8.56
CA GLY A 8 12.36 -35.88 -9.24
C GLY A 8 13.03 -36.98 -8.41
N HIS A 9 12.83 -36.99 -7.08
CA HIS A 9 13.34 -38.03 -6.18
C HIS A 9 12.34 -39.18 -5.92
N LEU A 10 11.13 -39.09 -6.47
CA LEU A 10 10.12 -40.15 -6.32
C LEU A 10 10.32 -41.27 -7.36
N ASN A 11 9.81 -42.46 -7.03
CA ASN A 11 9.76 -43.57 -7.97
C ASN A 11 8.92 -43.19 -9.21
N ASN A 12 9.37 -43.58 -10.42
CA ASN A 12 8.78 -43.14 -11.70
C ASN A 12 8.83 -41.62 -11.93
N ALA A 13 9.92 -40.96 -11.51
CA ALA A 13 10.16 -39.52 -11.64
C ALA A 13 9.84 -38.95 -13.03
N VAL A 14 10.13 -39.67 -14.13
CA VAL A 14 9.87 -39.18 -15.49
C VAL A 14 8.37 -38.93 -15.73
N ILE A 15 7.52 -39.87 -15.32
CA ILE A 15 6.06 -39.77 -15.49
C ILE A 15 5.51 -38.70 -14.54
N GLN A 16 5.95 -38.72 -13.28
CA GLN A 16 5.49 -37.81 -12.24
C GLN A 16 5.86 -36.35 -12.48
N VAL A 17 7.12 -36.09 -12.86
CA VAL A 17 7.58 -34.75 -13.24
C VAL A 17 6.90 -34.29 -14.53
N GLY A 18 6.76 -35.16 -15.52
CA GLY A 18 6.08 -34.85 -16.78
C GLY A 18 4.62 -34.46 -16.58
N ALA A 19 3.87 -35.27 -15.81
CA ALA A 19 2.47 -34.99 -15.50
C ALA A 19 2.31 -33.68 -14.72
N LEU A 20 3.15 -33.44 -13.71
CA LEU A 20 3.18 -32.19 -12.95
C LEU A 20 3.48 -30.99 -13.87
N ALA A 21 4.44 -31.10 -14.78
CA ALA A 21 4.80 -30.04 -15.70
C ALA A 21 3.64 -29.67 -16.64
N ILE A 22 2.90 -30.67 -17.16
CA ILE A 22 1.70 -30.43 -17.97
C ILE A 22 0.66 -29.65 -17.16
N CYS A 23 0.35 -30.08 -15.94
CA CYS A 23 -0.59 -29.37 -15.08
C CYS A 23 -0.14 -27.93 -14.75
N MET A 24 1.17 -27.73 -14.51
CA MET A 24 1.73 -26.40 -14.23
C MET A 24 1.66 -25.46 -15.44
N ASN A 25 1.73 -25.97 -16.67
CA ASN A 25 1.51 -25.14 -17.87
C ASN A 25 0.08 -24.58 -17.92
N PHE A 26 -0.94 -25.42 -17.65
CA PHE A 26 -2.33 -24.95 -17.56
C PHE A 26 -2.53 -23.95 -16.43
N ASN A 27 -1.94 -24.20 -15.27
CA ASN A 27 -1.94 -23.23 -14.16
C ASN A 27 -1.28 -21.91 -14.59
N GLY A 28 -0.19 -21.96 -15.36
CA GLY A 28 0.49 -20.78 -15.89
C GLY A 28 -0.39 -19.92 -16.79
N TRP A 29 -1.22 -20.53 -17.65
CA TRP A 29 -2.15 -19.79 -18.51
C TRP A 29 -3.19 -19.02 -17.70
N GLU A 30 -3.77 -19.66 -16.68
CA GLU A 30 -4.66 -18.99 -15.73
C GLU A 30 -3.91 -17.90 -14.94
N GLY A 31 -2.67 -18.18 -14.55
CA GLY A 31 -1.80 -17.23 -13.83
C GLY A 31 -1.60 -15.92 -14.59
N ILE A 32 -1.45 -15.95 -15.92
CA ILE A 32 -1.32 -14.74 -16.74
C ILE A 32 -2.58 -13.85 -16.62
N LEU A 33 -3.78 -14.45 -16.62
CA LEU A 33 -5.03 -13.72 -16.43
C LEU A 33 -5.04 -12.99 -15.08
N PHE A 34 -4.68 -13.69 -14.00
CA PHE A 34 -4.70 -13.10 -12.67
C PHE A 34 -3.54 -12.13 -12.38
N ILE A 35 -2.42 -12.23 -13.08
CA ILE A 35 -1.37 -11.19 -13.06
C ILE A 35 -1.94 -9.87 -13.60
N GLY A 36 -2.73 -9.91 -14.67
CA GLY A 36 -3.44 -8.73 -15.18
C GLY A 36 -4.39 -8.13 -14.15
N VAL A 37 -5.16 -8.97 -13.45
CA VAL A 37 -6.06 -8.53 -12.36
C VAL A 37 -5.30 -7.92 -11.20
N ASN A 38 -4.17 -8.53 -10.79
CA ASN A 38 -3.30 -8.00 -9.74
C ASN A 38 -2.88 -6.56 -10.03
N ALA A 39 -2.36 -6.30 -11.23
CA ALA A 39 -1.96 -4.96 -11.65
C ALA A 39 -3.15 -3.97 -11.64
N ALA A 40 -4.30 -4.37 -12.19
CA ALA A 40 -5.48 -3.53 -12.25
C ALA A 40 -6.03 -3.15 -10.86
N VAL A 41 -6.11 -4.12 -9.94
CA VAL A 41 -6.53 -3.87 -8.55
C VAL A 41 -5.52 -3.03 -7.80
N GLY A 42 -4.22 -3.28 -7.98
CA GLY A 42 -3.17 -2.49 -7.33
C GLY A 42 -3.27 -1.01 -7.69
N VAL A 43 -3.43 -0.70 -8.99
CA VAL A 43 -3.64 0.68 -9.46
C VAL A 43 -4.94 1.26 -8.92
N ARG A 44 -6.05 0.52 -8.97
CA ARG A 44 -7.35 1.02 -8.50
C ARG A 44 -7.36 1.31 -7.00
N VAL A 45 -6.83 0.40 -6.19
CA VAL A 45 -6.73 0.60 -4.74
C VAL A 45 -5.80 1.77 -4.40
N SER A 46 -4.65 1.88 -5.07
CA SER A 46 -3.72 3.01 -4.88
C SER A 46 -4.41 4.35 -5.17
N ASN A 47 -5.11 4.47 -6.31
CA ASN A 47 -5.83 5.68 -6.69
C ASN A 47 -6.96 6.03 -5.71
N GLU A 48 -7.79 5.07 -5.31
CA GLU A 48 -8.90 5.31 -4.37
C GLU A 48 -8.40 5.69 -2.96
N LEU A 49 -7.27 5.13 -2.53
CA LEU A 49 -6.60 5.52 -1.28
C LEU A 49 -6.03 6.94 -1.39
N GLY A 50 -5.39 7.30 -2.51
CA GLY A 50 -4.89 8.65 -2.78
C GLY A 50 -5.99 9.71 -2.81
N LEU A 51 -7.17 9.36 -3.33
CA LEU A 51 -8.36 10.22 -3.34
C LEU A 51 -9.13 10.25 -2.02
N LYS A 52 -8.65 9.58 -0.96
CA LYS A 52 -9.27 9.51 0.36
C LYS A 52 -10.68 8.87 0.34
N HIS A 53 -10.90 7.88 -0.52
CA HIS A 53 -12.16 7.13 -0.64
C HIS A 53 -12.05 5.69 -0.11
N PRO A 54 -11.99 5.47 1.23
CA PRO A 54 -11.76 4.14 1.81
C PRO A 54 -12.89 3.15 1.50
N ARG A 55 -14.12 3.65 1.41
CA ARG A 55 -15.29 2.82 1.12
C ARG A 55 -15.25 2.30 -0.32
N ALA A 56 -14.82 3.14 -1.27
CA ALA A 56 -14.69 2.76 -2.66
C ALA A 56 -13.53 1.75 -2.87
N ALA A 57 -12.39 1.98 -2.21
CA ALA A 57 -11.27 1.03 -2.19
C ALA A 57 -11.73 -0.34 -1.66
N LYS A 58 -12.38 -0.37 -0.50
CA LYS A 58 -12.88 -1.61 0.11
C LYS A 58 -13.89 -2.33 -0.80
N TYR A 59 -14.81 -1.60 -1.40
CA TYR A 59 -15.78 -2.17 -2.34
C TYR A 59 -15.11 -2.75 -3.58
N SER A 60 -14.13 -2.05 -4.15
CA SER A 60 -13.35 -2.55 -5.29
C SER A 60 -12.68 -3.87 -4.95
N VAL A 61 -12.08 -4.01 -3.78
CA VAL A 61 -11.44 -5.25 -3.34
C VAL A 61 -12.46 -6.39 -3.25
N TYR A 62 -13.61 -6.18 -2.60
CA TYR A 62 -14.61 -7.24 -2.47
C TYR A 62 -15.18 -7.70 -3.80
N VAL A 63 -15.50 -6.75 -4.70
CA VAL A 63 -16.02 -7.09 -6.03
C VAL A 63 -14.99 -7.88 -6.82
N THR A 64 -13.72 -7.47 -6.81
CA THR A 64 -12.69 -8.20 -7.55
C THR A 64 -12.41 -9.58 -6.95
N VAL A 65 -12.38 -9.73 -5.63
CA VAL A 65 -12.25 -11.05 -4.99
C VAL A 65 -13.40 -11.97 -5.41
N LEU A 66 -14.64 -11.47 -5.41
CA LEU A 66 -15.80 -12.26 -5.84
C LEU A 66 -15.70 -12.66 -7.32
N GLN A 67 -15.33 -11.73 -8.21
CA GLN A 67 -15.15 -12.01 -9.63
C GLN A 67 -14.04 -13.05 -9.86
N CYS A 68 -12.91 -12.94 -9.18
CA CYS A 68 -11.82 -13.90 -9.28
C CYS A 68 -12.23 -15.29 -8.79
N LEU A 69 -12.97 -15.38 -7.68
CA LEU A 69 -13.51 -16.65 -7.20
C LEU A 69 -14.45 -17.30 -8.22
N LEU A 70 -15.33 -16.51 -8.87
CA LEU A 70 -16.22 -17.02 -9.91
C LEU A 70 -15.43 -17.52 -11.12
N ILE A 71 -14.42 -16.77 -11.58
CA ILE A 71 -13.55 -17.18 -12.70
C ILE A 71 -12.78 -18.45 -12.34
N GLY A 72 -12.18 -18.51 -11.14
CA GLY A 72 -11.45 -19.69 -10.68
C GLY A 72 -12.35 -20.93 -10.57
N LEU A 73 -13.59 -20.77 -10.11
CA LEU A 73 -14.57 -21.87 -10.07
C LEU A 73 -14.93 -22.36 -11.49
N LEU A 74 -15.11 -21.43 -12.44
CA LEU A 74 -15.33 -21.79 -13.85
C LEU A 74 -14.13 -22.54 -14.43
N CYS A 75 -12.90 -22.09 -14.15
CA CYS A 75 -11.67 -22.76 -14.56
C CYS A 75 -11.55 -24.17 -13.96
N MET A 76 -11.88 -24.33 -12.67
CA MET A 76 -11.92 -25.63 -12.01
C MET A 76 -12.89 -26.60 -12.69
N VAL A 77 -14.13 -26.16 -12.95
CA VAL A 77 -15.13 -26.98 -13.65
C VAL A 77 -14.65 -27.36 -15.04
N ALA A 78 -14.10 -26.40 -15.79
CA ALA A 78 -13.58 -26.65 -17.13
C ALA A 78 -12.44 -27.67 -17.15
N VAL A 79 -11.47 -27.57 -16.22
CA VAL A 79 -10.34 -28.50 -16.14
C VAL A 79 -10.78 -29.89 -15.71
N ILE A 80 -11.72 -30.00 -14.76
CA ILE A 80 -12.25 -31.31 -14.33
C ILE A 80 -13.00 -31.99 -15.47
N ILE A 81 -13.81 -31.25 -16.24
CA ILE A 81 -14.52 -31.79 -17.42
C ILE A 81 -13.52 -32.23 -18.50
N ALA A 82 -12.48 -31.43 -18.74
CA ALA A 82 -11.48 -31.71 -19.78
C ALA A 82 -10.39 -32.70 -19.35
N ARG A 83 -10.41 -33.20 -18.10
CA ARG A 83 -9.31 -33.93 -17.44
C ARG A 83 -8.71 -35.07 -18.27
N ASP A 84 -9.57 -35.82 -18.96
CA ASP A 84 -9.17 -37.03 -19.68
C ASP A 84 -8.65 -36.72 -21.10
N HIS A 85 -8.82 -35.47 -21.58
CA HIS A 85 -8.55 -35.11 -22.98
C HIS A 85 -7.44 -34.07 -23.15
N PHE A 86 -7.28 -33.14 -22.21
CA PHE A 86 -6.32 -32.03 -22.41
C PHE A 86 -4.86 -32.49 -22.42
N ALA A 87 -4.54 -33.61 -21.76
CA ALA A 87 -3.18 -34.15 -21.69
C ALA A 87 -2.68 -34.66 -23.05
N ILE A 88 -3.59 -35.05 -23.96
CA ILE A 88 -3.29 -35.60 -25.28
C ILE A 88 -2.51 -34.59 -26.15
N ILE A 89 -2.71 -33.29 -25.92
CA ILE A 89 -2.03 -32.22 -26.65
C ILE A 89 -0.53 -32.16 -26.30
N PHE A 90 -0.14 -32.64 -25.13
CA PHE A 90 1.22 -32.55 -24.61
C PHE A 90 2.01 -33.86 -24.71
N THR A 91 1.32 -35.01 -24.69
CA THR A 91 1.99 -36.32 -24.65
C THR A 91 1.15 -37.42 -25.30
N SER A 92 1.83 -38.33 -25.98
CA SER A 92 1.23 -39.56 -26.54
C SER A 92 1.29 -40.75 -25.57
N SER A 93 1.91 -40.61 -24.40
CA SER A 93 2.02 -41.68 -23.41
C SER A 93 0.73 -41.80 -22.60
N GLU A 94 0.04 -42.94 -22.70
CA GLU A 94 -1.18 -43.21 -21.92
C GLU A 94 -0.93 -43.17 -20.40
N GLU A 95 0.21 -43.67 -19.94
CA GLU A 95 0.55 -43.65 -18.51
C GLU A 95 0.68 -42.23 -17.98
N MET A 96 1.27 -41.32 -18.76
CA MET A 96 1.37 -39.91 -18.40
C MET A 96 0.02 -39.21 -18.47
N GLN A 97 -0.82 -39.54 -19.46
CA GLN A 97 -2.18 -38.99 -19.57
C GLN A 97 -3.03 -39.37 -18.35
N ARG A 98 -2.97 -40.63 -17.90
CA ARG A 98 -3.68 -41.08 -16.67
C ARG A 98 -3.18 -40.33 -15.43
N ALA A 99 -1.86 -40.19 -15.28
CA ALA A 99 -1.28 -39.43 -14.18
C ALA A 99 -1.72 -37.94 -14.19
N VAL A 100 -1.83 -37.32 -15.37
CA VAL A 100 -2.36 -35.95 -15.50
C VAL A 100 -3.85 -35.89 -15.15
N ALA A 101 -4.66 -36.86 -15.58
CA ALA A 101 -6.09 -36.92 -15.26
C ALA A 101 -6.35 -37.04 -13.76
N ASP A 102 -5.54 -37.82 -13.04
CA ASP A 102 -5.61 -37.92 -11.57
C ASP A 102 -5.21 -36.60 -10.90
N LEU A 103 -4.14 -35.96 -11.38
CA LEU A 103 -3.67 -34.66 -10.88
C LEU A 103 -4.61 -33.49 -11.25
N ALA A 104 -5.46 -33.63 -12.26
CA ALA A 104 -6.36 -32.58 -12.73
C ALA A 104 -7.38 -32.14 -11.66
N TYR A 105 -7.79 -33.04 -10.77
CA TYR A 105 -8.62 -32.67 -9.62
C TYR A 105 -7.90 -31.70 -8.69
N LEU A 106 -6.64 -32.00 -8.39
CA LEU A 106 -5.81 -31.17 -7.53
C LEU A 106 -5.45 -29.85 -8.21
N LEU A 107 -5.24 -29.88 -9.53
CA LEU A 107 -5.10 -28.69 -10.36
C LEU A 107 -6.34 -27.79 -10.24
N GLY A 108 -7.54 -28.33 -10.42
CA GLY A 108 -8.79 -27.56 -10.31
C GLY A 108 -8.93 -26.84 -8.95
N VAL A 109 -8.62 -27.53 -7.85
CA VAL A 109 -8.60 -26.90 -6.51
C VAL A 109 -7.54 -25.80 -6.41
N THR A 110 -6.35 -26.05 -6.98
CA THR A 110 -5.26 -25.06 -7.03
C THR A 110 -5.68 -23.82 -7.79
N MET A 111 -6.39 -23.96 -8.91
CA MET A 111 -6.87 -22.85 -9.74
C MET A 111 -7.80 -21.91 -8.94
N VAL A 112 -8.75 -22.47 -8.18
CA VAL A 112 -9.63 -21.67 -7.32
C VAL A 112 -8.83 -20.91 -6.27
N LEU A 113 -7.90 -21.56 -5.58
CA LEU A 113 -7.12 -20.93 -4.51
C LEU A 113 -6.16 -19.86 -5.04
N ASN A 114 -5.56 -20.11 -6.20
CA ASN A 114 -4.66 -19.18 -6.86
C ASN A 114 -5.41 -17.99 -7.49
N SER A 115 -6.72 -18.07 -7.72
CA SER A 115 -7.49 -16.94 -8.28
C SER A 115 -7.54 -15.72 -7.33
N VAL A 116 -7.53 -15.96 -6.02
CA VAL A 116 -7.70 -14.91 -5.00
C VAL A 116 -6.39 -14.23 -4.64
N GLN A 117 -5.28 -14.98 -4.65
CA GLN A 117 -3.99 -14.51 -4.15
C GLN A 117 -3.40 -13.31 -4.91
N PRO A 118 -3.47 -13.24 -6.25
CA PRO A 118 -3.03 -12.10 -7.02
C PRO A 118 -3.83 -10.83 -6.70
N VAL A 119 -5.12 -10.95 -6.40
CA VAL A 119 -5.94 -9.81 -5.94
C VAL A 119 -5.39 -9.27 -4.64
N ILE A 120 -5.22 -10.12 -3.64
CA ILE A 120 -4.70 -9.74 -2.31
C ILE A 120 -3.30 -9.11 -2.44
N SER A 121 -2.45 -9.70 -3.29
CA SER A 121 -1.10 -9.19 -3.55
C SER A 121 -1.15 -7.81 -4.20
N GLY A 122 -2.04 -7.60 -5.17
CA GLY A 122 -2.29 -6.29 -5.78
C GLY A 122 -2.77 -5.26 -4.77
N VAL A 123 -3.71 -5.62 -3.89
CA VAL A 123 -4.17 -4.75 -2.80
C VAL A 123 -3.02 -4.38 -1.86
N ALA A 124 -2.17 -5.35 -1.51
CA ALA A 124 -1.05 -5.10 -0.62
C ALA A 124 0.03 -4.22 -1.26
N ILE A 125 0.26 -4.32 -2.57
CA ILE A 125 1.14 -3.41 -3.30
C ILE A 125 0.52 -2.01 -3.35
N GLY A 126 -0.75 -1.90 -3.71
CA GLY A 126 -1.48 -0.62 -3.77
C GLY A 126 -1.63 0.07 -2.40
N GLY A 127 -1.71 -0.70 -1.31
CA GLY A 127 -1.79 -0.20 0.06
C GLY A 127 -0.43 -0.09 0.77
N GLY A 128 0.66 -0.56 0.17
CA GLY A 128 2.00 -0.53 0.76
C GLY A 128 2.25 -1.54 1.89
N TRP A 129 1.50 -2.64 1.97
CA TRP A 129 1.62 -3.71 2.98
C TRP A 129 2.42 -4.93 2.50
N GLN A 130 3.12 -4.80 1.38
CA GLN A 130 3.88 -5.89 0.75
C GLN A 130 4.80 -6.66 1.72
N SER A 131 5.41 -5.98 2.70
CA SER A 131 6.27 -6.63 3.71
C SER A 131 5.50 -7.61 4.61
N LEU A 132 4.31 -7.22 5.10
CA LEU A 132 3.47 -8.10 5.91
C LEU A 132 3.07 -9.34 5.12
N VAL A 133 2.66 -9.16 3.86
CA VAL A 133 2.28 -10.26 2.97
C VAL A 133 3.46 -11.19 2.71
N ALA A 134 4.67 -10.66 2.53
CA ALA A 134 5.88 -11.45 2.34
C ALA A 134 6.19 -12.35 3.55
N TYR A 135 6.07 -11.82 4.78
CA TYR A 135 6.29 -12.62 6.00
C TYR A 135 5.26 -13.74 6.15
N ILE A 136 3.98 -13.45 5.91
CA ILE A 136 2.91 -14.46 5.96
C ILE A 136 3.15 -15.55 4.91
N ASN A 137 3.52 -15.16 3.68
CA ASN A 137 3.83 -16.09 2.60
C ASN A 137 5.01 -17.00 2.97
N LEU A 138 6.13 -16.42 3.44
CA LEU A 138 7.30 -17.20 3.88
C LEU A 138 6.94 -18.22 4.96
N GLY A 139 6.19 -17.80 5.99
CA GLY A 139 5.76 -18.69 7.07
C GLY A 139 4.86 -19.82 6.57
N CYS A 140 3.81 -19.50 5.82
CA CYS A 140 2.84 -20.51 5.38
C CYS A 140 3.44 -21.49 4.37
N TYR A 141 4.28 -21.00 3.45
CA TYR A 141 4.83 -21.84 2.38
C TYR A 141 5.97 -22.72 2.89
N TYR A 142 6.93 -22.16 3.64
CA TYR A 142 8.14 -22.87 4.04
C TYR A 142 8.06 -23.53 5.41
N LEU A 143 7.34 -22.96 6.39
CA LEU A 143 7.23 -23.55 7.73
C LEU A 143 6.07 -24.53 7.85
N PHE A 144 5.04 -24.41 7.01
CA PHE A 144 3.86 -25.27 7.07
C PHE A 144 3.66 -26.10 5.81
N GLY A 145 3.55 -25.47 4.64
CA GLY A 145 3.24 -26.15 3.38
C GLY A 145 4.29 -27.17 2.96
N LEU A 146 5.58 -26.78 2.99
CA LEU A 146 6.68 -27.65 2.58
C LEU A 146 6.87 -28.86 3.53
N PRO A 147 6.90 -28.71 4.87
CA PRO A 147 6.96 -29.86 5.77
C PRO A 147 5.76 -30.79 5.65
N LEU A 148 4.55 -30.23 5.53
CA LEU A 148 3.34 -31.02 5.34
C LEU A 148 3.36 -31.79 4.01
N GLY A 149 3.81 -31.15 2.93
CA GLY A 149 3.99 -31.79 1.63
C GLY A 149 5.01 -32.92 1.71
N PHE A 150 6.14 -32.72 2.41
CA PHE A 150 7.14 -33.76 2.60
C PHE A 150 6.58 -34.97 3.36
N VAL A 151 5.86 -34.74 4.46
CA VAL A 151 5.21 -35.81 5.24
C VAL A 151 4.20 -36.56 4.37
N LEU A 152 3.30 -35.87 3.68
CA LEU A 152 2.27 -36.51 2.85
C LEU A 152 2.87 -37.25 1.64
N GLY A 153 3.90 -36.68 1.03
CA GLY A 153 4.53 -37.23 -0.17
C GLY A 153 5.41 -38.46 0.11
N TYR A 154 6.24 -38.40 1.15
CA TYR A 154 7.27 -39.41 1.43
C TYR A 154 6.93 -40.35 2.59
N ILE A 155 6.24 -39.88 3.63
CA ILE A 155 5.91 -40.72 4.81
C ILE A 155 4.58 -41.43 4.62
N ALA A 156 3.60 -40.75 4.01
CA ALA A 156 2.28 -41.33 3.73
C ALA A 156 2.19 -41.99 2.33
N ASP A 157 3.31 -42.08 1.58
CA ASP A 157 3.41 -42.69 0.25
C ASP A 157 2.39 -42.16 -0.79
N LEU A 158 1.90 -40.91 -0.63
CA LEU A 158 0.98 -40.28 -1.59
C LEU A 158 1.71 -39.65 -2.79
N GLY A 159 3.04 -39.74 -2.85
CA GLY A 159 3.88 -39.29 -3.96
C GLY A 159 3.67 -37.81 -4.32
N VAL A 160 3.53 -37.52 -5.62
CA VAL A 160 3.29 -36.14 -6.13
C VAL A 160 2.02 -35.54 -5.56
N MET A 161 0.97 -36.34 -5.42
CA MET A 161 -0.32 -35.85 -4.95
C MET A 161 -0.20 -35.37 -3.51
N GLY A 162 0.52 -36.10 -2.65
CA GLY A 162 0.82 -35.69 -1.28
C GLY A 162 1.67 -34.43 -1.21
N LEU A 163 2.76 -34.36 -2.00
CA LEU A 163 3.63 -33.18 -2.07
C LEU A 163 2.82 -31.94 -2.47
N TRP A 164 2.04 -32.03 -3.55
CA TRP A 164 1.29 -30.90 -4.06
C TRP A 164 0.12 -30.53 -3.13
N ALA A 165 -0.57 -31.51 -2.53
CA ALA A 165 -1.63 -31.25 -1.55
C ALA A 165 -1.12 -30.48 -0.32
N GLY A 166 0.06 -30.83 0.21
CA GLY A 166 0.66 -30.10 1.33
C GLY A 166 0.97 -28.64 0.99
N MET A 167 1.45 -28.40 -0.23
CA MET A 167 1.71 -27.04 -0.72
C MET A 167 0.43 -26.23 -0.91
N ILE A 168 -0.63 -26.86 -1.42
CA ILE A 168 -1.96 -26.25 -1.52
C ILE A 168 -2.52 -25.91 -0.14
N ALA A 169 -2.30 -26.76 0.87
CA ALA A 169 -2.71 -26.46 2.24
C ALA A 169 -1.97 -25.23 2.80
N GLY A 170 -0.67 -25.08 2.49
CA GLY A 170 0.08 -23.85 2.81
C GLY A 170 -0.49 -22.61 2.13
N ILE A 171 -0.82 -22.71 0.83
CA ILE A 171 -1.47 -21.65 0.06
C ILE A 171 -2.84 -21.30 0.65
N ALA A 172 -3.64 -22.30 1.02
CA ALA A 172 -4.96 -22.10 1.62
C ALA A 172 -4.86 -21.38 2.98
N LEU A 173 -3.91 -21.80 3.83
CA LEU A 173 -3.63 -21.13 5.10
C LEU A 173 -3.20 -19.68 4.89
N GLN A 174 -2.30 -19.44 3.94
CA GLN A 174 -1.87 -18.08 3.57
C GLN A 174 -3.05 -17.23 3.13
N THR A 175 -3.90 -17.73 2.23
CA THR A 175 -5.10 -17.01 1.75
C THR A 175 -6.04 -16.69 2.91
N LEU A 176 -6.27 -17.64 3.82
CA LEU A 176 -7.12 -17.43 5.00
C LEU A 176 -6.58 -16.31 5.90
N LEU A 177 -5.29 -16.34 6.21
CA LEU A 177 -4.64 -15.32 7.04
C LEU A 177 -4.71 -13.94 6.39
N LEU A 178 -4.46 -13.85 5.07
CA LEU A 178 -4.50 -12.59 4.35
C LEU A 178 -5.93 -12.03 4.22
N LEU A 179 -6.93 -12.89 4.01
CA LEU A 179 -8.34 -12.48 4.05
C LEU A 179 -8.74 -11.97 5.43
N LEU A 180 -8.25 -12.61 6.49
CA LEU A 180 -8.47 -12.15 7.87
C LEU A 180 -7.80 -10.80 8.13
N VAL A 181 -6.58 -10.60 7.65
CA VAL A 181 -5.89 -9.30 7.69
C VAL A 181 -6.74 -8.26 6.95
N LEU A 182 -7.11 -8.50 5.69
CA LEU A 182 -7.95 -7.58 4.90
C LEU A 182 -9.27 -7.23 5.58
N TYR A 183 -9.91 -8.20 6.24
CA TYR A 183 -11.14 -7.99 6.99
C TYR A 183 -10.93 -7.13 8.25
N ARG A 184 -9.82 -7.35 8.97
CA ARG A 184 -9.46 -6.61 10.19
C ARG A 184 -8.79 -5.26 9.91
N THR A 185 -8.30 -5.02 8.70
CA THR A 185 -7.59 -3.77 8.37
C THR A 185 -8.52 -2.57 8.51
N ASN A 186 -8.08 -1.60 9.31
CA ASN A 186 -8.75 -0.33 9.46
C ASN A 186 -8.34 0.61 8.32
N TRP A 187 -9.12 0.60 7.24
CA TRP A 187 -8.92 1.42 6.04
C TRP A 187 -8.73 2.92 6.33
N ASN A 188 -9.29 3.46 7.41
CA ASN A 188 -9.08 4.86 7.79
C ASN A 188 -7.64 5.13 8.26
N LYS A 189 -7.06 4.20 9.04
CA LYS A 189 -5.67 4.32 9.52
C LYS A 189 -4.69 4.18 8.36
N GLU A 190 -5.02 3.35 7.39
CA GLU A 190 -4.17 3.10 6.22
C GLU A 190 -4.14 4.29 5.26
N ILE A 191 -5.25 5.03 5.14
CA ILE A 191 -5.25 6.32 4.44
C ILE A 191 -4.29 7.30 5.12
N TRP A 192 -4.31 7.42 6.45
CA TRP A 192 -3.39 8.32 7.15
C TRP A 192 -1.93 7.93 6.95
N SER A 193 -1.61 6.64 6.95
CA SER A 193 -0.28 6.11 6.65
C SER A 193 0.14 6.37 5.19
N ALA A 194 -0.76 6.14 4.23
CA ALA A 194 -0.52 6.37 2.81
C ALA A 194 -0.38 7.87 2.49
N LEU A 195 -1.21 8.73 3.09
CA LEU A 195 -1.09 10.19 3.00
C LEU A 195 0.22 10.65 3.63
N ALA A 196 0.57 10.17 4.83
CA ALA A 196 1.85 10.50 5.45
C ALA A 196 3.03 10.14 4.55
N LYS A 197 3.01 8.99 3.85
CA LYS A 197 4.04 8.61 2.88
C LYS A 197 4.00 9.44 1.59
N ALA A 198 2.83 9.80 1.08
CA ALA A 198 2.67 10.60 -0.14
C ALA A 198 3.02 12.08 0.06
N PHE A 199 2.79 12.63 1.25
CA PHE A 199 3.15 14.00 1.62
C PHE A 199 4.54 14.11 2.25
N HIS A 200 5.18 12.99 2.58
CA HIS A 200 6.51 12.92 3.20
C HIS A 200 7.35 11.84 2.52
N ASP A 201 7.57 12.00 1.21
CA ASP A 201 8.73 11.40 0.55
C ASP A 201 9.83 12.47 0.53
N GLY A 202 10.95 12.21 1.21
CA GLY A 202 12.04 13.16 1.42
C GLY A 202 12.83 13.52 0.16
N SER A 203 12.21 13.44 -1.01
CA SER A 203 12.79 13.60 -2.35
C SER A 203 12.16 14.75 -3.16
N ASP A 204 11.10 15.40 -2.67
CA ASP A 204 10.32 16.39 -3.44
C ASP A 204 10.51 17.85 -2.95
N GLU A 205 11.72 18.20 -2.51
CA GLU A 205 12.11 19.59 -2.19
C GLU A 205 11.89 20.56 -3.37
N LEU A 206 11.97 20.07 -4.61
CA LEU A 206 11.79 20.86 -5.82
C LEU A 206 10.32 21.26 -6.04
N GLN A 207 9.36 20.40 -5.69
CA GLN A 207 7.94 20.73 -5.76
C GLN A 207 7.52 21.65 -4.61
N LEU A 208 8.10 21.46 -3.42
CA LEU A 208 7.94 22.37 -2.29
C LEU A 208 8.47 23.77 -2.64
N PHE A 209 9.65 23.86 -3.26
CA PHE A 209 10.24 25.11 -3.75
C PHE A 209 9.37 25.76 -4.85
N ALA A 210 8.82 24.98 -5.79
CA ALA A 210 7.96 25.50 -6.86
C ALA A 210 6.58 25.97 -6.34
N LEU A 211 6.01 25.31 -5.32
CA LEU A 211 4.78 25.75 -4.66
C LEU A 211 5.02 27.01 -3.83
N ASN A 212 6.13 27.08 -3.10
CA ASN A 212 6.54 28.28 -2.36
C ASN A 212 6.80 29.44 -3.32
N GLN A 213 7.51 29.23 -4.43
CA GLN A 213 7.72 30.27 -5.45
C GLN A 213 6.39 30.75 -6.05
N LYS A 214 5.41 29.86 -6.29
CA LYS A 214 4.05 30.25 -6.74
C LYS A 214 3.26 31.00 -5.67
N ALA A 215 3.40 30.64 -4.39
CA ALA A 215 2.77 31.35 -3.28
C ALA A 215 3.37 32.76 -3.08
N PHE A 216 4.69 32.91 -3.21
CA PHE A 216 5.39 34.19 -3.09
C PHE A 216 5.24 35.08 -4.34
N MET A 217 5.01 34.50 -5.52
CA MET A 217 4.71 35.23 -6.76
C MET A 217 3.22 35.53 -6.94
N ALA A 218 2.34 34.99 -6.07
CA ALA A 218 0.91 35.26 -6.11
C ALA A 218 0.64 36.73 -5.72
N LYS A 219 0.56 37.59 -6.72
CA LYS A 219 0.12 38.99 -6.57
C LYS A 219 -1.40 39.02 -6.58
N GLN A 220 -2.01 39.59 -5.55
CA GLN A 220 -3.43 39.96 -5.57
C GLN A 220 -3.52 41.47 -5.85
N SER A 221 -4.15 41.83 -6.97
CA SER A 221 -4.31 43.24 -7.41
C SER A 221 -2.99 44.04 -7.51
N GLY A 222 -1.88 43.38 -7.87
CA GLY A 222 -0.60 44.03 -8.16
C GLY A 222 0.33 44.31 -6.98
N ARG A 223 -0.03 43.94 -5.74
CA ARG A 223 0.81 44.08 -4.53
C ARG A 223 1.26 42.72 -3.98
N THR A 224 2.34 42.74 -3.20
CA THR A 224 2.87 41.53 -2.53
C THR A 224 2.03 41.17 -1.30
N LEU A 225 1.98 39.89 -0.93
CA LEU A 225 1.19 39.40 0.22
C LEU A 225 1.58 40.08 1.55
N PHE A 226 2.85 40.45 1.69
CA PHE A 226 3.37 41.23 2.83
C PHE A 226 2.70 42.61 2.93
N GLU A 227 2.66 43.38 1.84
CA GLU A 227 2.01 44.69 1.81
C GLU A 227 0.50 44.60 2.10
N TYR A 228 -0.13 43.48 1.72
CA TYR A 228 -1.54 43.24 1.96
C TYR A 228 -1.85 42.94 3.44
N LEU A 229 -1.03 42.10 4.08
CA LEU A 229 -1.18 41.76 5.50
C LEU A 229 -0.96 42.98 6.42
N THR A 230 0.02 43.84 6.09
CA THR A 230 0.26 45.09 6.84
C THR A 230 -0.94 46.04 6.73
N GLY A 231 -1.58 46.13 5.56
CA GLY A 231 -2.81 46.91 5.37
C GLY A 231 -4.00 46.37 6.18
N ILE A 232 -4.18 45.05 6.21
CA ILE A 232 -5.25 44.41 7.00
C ILE A 232 -5.05 44.63 8.50
N PHE A 233 -3.82 44.55 9.01
CA PHE A 233 -3.56 44.82 10.43
C PHE A 233 -3.83 46.29 10.80
N GLN A 234 -3.50 47.24 9.93
CA GLN A 234 -3.85 48.64 10.14
C GLN A 234 -5.37 48.88 10.14
N GLU A 235 -6.13 48.20 9.27
CA GLU A 235 -7.59 48.29 9.27
C GLU A 235 -8.25 47.62 10.49
N LEU A 236 -7.68 46.53 11.00
CA LEU A 236 -8.11 45.89 12.24
C LEU A 236 -7.89 46.81 13.44
N ASP A 237 -6.72 47.44 13.56
CA ASP A 237 -6.41 48.39 14.64
C ASP A 237 -7.33 49.61 14.65
N HIS A 238 -7.69 50.10 13.45
CA HIS A 238 -8.61 51.24 13.35
C HIS A 238 -10.06 50.89 13.72
N ARG A 239 -10.45 49.61 13.67
CA ARG A 239 -11.81 49.13 13.97
C ARG A 239 -11.94 48.59 15.40
N ASP A 240 -10.85 48.20 16.03
CA ASP A 240 -10.86 47.67 17.40
C ASP A 240 -10.94 48.82 18.42
N LYS A 241 -12.15 49.12 18.90
CA LYS A 241 -12.42 50.20 19.86
C LYS A 241 -12.32 49.73 21.31
N VAL A 242 -11.25 49.04 21.67
CA VAL A 242 -11.03 48.64 23.06
C VAL A 242 -10.49 49.84 23.83
N VAL A 243 -11.36 50.49 24.62
CA VAL A 243 -10.98 51.61 25.50
C VAL A 243 -10.73 51.06 26.90
N MET A 244 -9.47 50.81 27.23
CA MET A 244 -9.04 50.42 28.57
C MET A 244 -8.70 51.66 29.40
N LYS A 245 -9.17 51.69 30.66
CA LYS A 245 -9.02 52.85 31.56
C LYS A 245 -7.82 52.71 32.51
N ASP A 246 -7.33 51.49 32.70
CA ASP A 246 -6.21 51.18 33.57
C ASP A 246 -4.91 51.08 32.75
N PRO A 247 -3.82 51.76 33.15
CA PRO A 247 -2.56 51.77 32.40
C PRO A 247 -1.89 50.40 32.31
N ASP A 248 -2.00 49.57 33.36
CA ASP A 248 -1.36 48.26 33.42
C ASP A 248 -2.09 47.27 32.49
N ASP A 249 -3.42 47.39 32.39
CA ASP A 249 -4.23 46.61 31.45
C ASP A 249 -3.97 47.02 29.98
N VAL A 250 -3.70 48.30 29.71
CA VAL A 250 -3.32 48.78 28.37
C VAL A 250 -1.99 48.16 27.93
N GLU A 251 -0.99 48.17 28.82
CA GLU A 251 0.32 47.58 28.54
C GLU A 251 0.21 46.06 28.35
N ALA A 252 -0.57 45.37 29.19
CA ALA A 252 -0.82 43.93 29.06
C ALA A 252 -1.52 43.58 27.74
N TYR A 253 -2.51 44.38 27.31
CA TYR A 253 -3.22 44.17 26.05
C TYR A 253 -2.34 44.39 24.83
N GLN A 254 -1.56 45.48 24.80
CA GLN A 254 -0.63 45.78 23.70
C GLN A 254 0.40 44.65 23.55
N LYS A 255 0.95 44.18 24.67
CA LYS A 255 1.89 43.04 24.69
C LYS A 255 1.24 41.75 24.18
N SER A 256 -0.05 41.54 24.43
CA SER A 256 -0.81 40.38 23.92
C SER A 256 -1.06 40.45 22.41
N ILE A 257 -1.38 41.65 21.88
CA ILE A 257 -1.61 41.86 20.45
C ILE A 257 -0.32 41.74 19.66
N GLU A 258 0.77 42.36 20.14
CA GLU A 258 2.08 42.25 19.50
C GLU A 258 2.54 40.79 19.44
N ARG A 259 2.35 40.06 20.54
CA ARG A 259 2.59 38.62 20.59
C ARG A 259 1.79 37.89 19.52
N LEU A 260 0.48 38.14 19.40
CA LEU A 260 -0.36 37.48 18.40
C LEU A 260 0.11 37.77 16.96
N ARG A 261 0.55 38.99 16.67
CA ARG A 261 1.07 39.38 15.35
C ARG A 261 2.36 38.68 15.00
N VAL A 262 3.27 38.56 15.96
CA VAL A 262 4.50 37.78 15.79
C VAL A 262 4.17 36.32 15.50
N HIS A 263 3.16 35.74 16.15
CA HIS A 263 2.74 34.36 15.86
C HIS A 263 2.16 34.20 14.46
N ILE A 264 1.30 35.12 14.02
CA ILE A 264 0.72 35.07 12.67
C ILE A 264 1.81 35.25 11.60
N PHE A 265 2.78 36.14 11.85
CA PHE A 265 3.94 36.34 10.99
C PHE A 265 4.83 35.10 10.94
N LEU A 266 5.23 34.55 12.10
CA LEU A 266 6.06 33.34 12.19
C LEU A 266 5.38 32.10 11.60
N ALA A 267 4.05 31.99 11.74
CA ALA A 267 3.25 30.92 11.14
C ALA A 267 3.17 31.02 9.61
N GLY A 268 3.38 32.22 9.06
CA GLY A 268 3.49 32.46 7.62
C GLY A 268 4.90 32.25 7.04
N LEU A 269 5.91 31.95 7.88
CA LEU A 269 7.28 31.67 7.43
C LEU A 269 7.44 30.21 7.00
N ASP A 270 8.39 29.95 6.09
CA ASP A 270 8.75 28.60 5.65
C ASP A 270 9.52 27.80 6.72
N ASN A 271 9.50 26.47 6.64
CA ASN A 271 10.12 25.55 7.62
C ASN A 271 11.66 25.63 7.66
N VAL A 272 12.32 26.31 6.70
CA VAL A 272 13.78 26.54 6.75
C VAL A 272 14.17 27.43 7.93
N TYR A 273 13.24 28.29 8.38
CA TYR A 273 13.43 29.14 9.57
C TYR A 273 12.91 28.49 10.85
N GLU A 274 12.66 27.17 10.87
CA GLU A 274 12.08 26.47 12.02
C GLU A 274 13.00 26.49 13.25
N GLN A 275 14.32 26.46 13.04
CA GLN A 275 15.31 26.59 14.11
C GLN A 275 15.24 27.99 14.76
N ILE A 276 15.20 29.05 13.95
CA ILE A 276 15.10 30.45 14.39
C ILE A 276 13.73 30.74 14.99
N ARG A 277 12.67 30.19 14.41
CA ARG A 277 11.31 30.24 14.96
C ARG A 277 11.27 29.59 16.33
N GLY A 278 11.92 28.43 16.49
CA GLY A 278 12.07 27.76 17.77
C GLY A 278 12.89 28.57 18.78
N GLU A 279 13.96 29.25 18.35
CA GLU A 279 14.78 30.12 19.20
C GLU A 279 14.06 31.40 19.61
N ILE A 280 13.30 32.03 18.71
CA ILE A 280 12.48 33.22 19.00
C ILE A 280 11.35 32.88 19.96
N LEU A 281 10.71 31.71 19.81
CA LEU A 281 9.61 31.26 20.68
C LEU A 281 10.07 30.74 22.05
N LYS A 282 11.36 30.38 22.20
CA LYS A 282 11.95 29.93 23.48
C LYS A 282 12.49 31.08 24.36
N LYS A 283 12.55 32.32 23.86
CA LYS A 283 12.98 33.48 24.65
C LYS A 283 11.91 33.88 25.67
N GLU A 284 12.30 34.18 26.91
CA GLU A 284 11.40 34.60 27.99
C GLU A 284 10.63 35.90 27.66
N SER A 285 11.23 36.78 26.84
CA SER A 285 10.56 37.93 26.22
C SER A 285 10.55 37.78 24.70
N ILE A 286 9.36 37.66 24.11
CA ILE A 286 9.18 37.57 22.66
C ILE A 286 9.59 38.92 22.04
N PRO A 287 10.51 38.94 21.05
CA PRO A 287 10.99 40.18 20.43
C PRO A 287 9.88 40.89 19.64
N THR A 288 10.07 42.18 19.36
CA THR A 288 9.14 42.94 18.51
C THR A 288 9.15 42.40 17.07
N LEU A 289 8.12 42.75 16.29
CA LEU A 289 7.98 42.28 14.91
C LEU A 289 9.16 42.75 14.02
N GLU A 290 9.67 43.96 14.25
CA GLU A 290 10.83 44.52 13.54
C GLU A 290 12.12 43.77 13.90
N ASP A 291 12.33 43.44 15.18
CA ASP A 291 13.50 42.67 15.61
C ASP A 291 13.47 41.23 15.07
N CYS A 292 12.30 40.60 15.03
CA CYS A 292 12.12 39.27 14.43
C CYS A 292 12.44 39.30 12.93
N TYR A 293 11.98 40.34 12.22
CA TYR A 293 12.28 40.52 10.80
C TYR A 293 13.77 40.75 10.53
N ALA A 294 14.45 41.56 11.34
CA ALA A 294 15.88 41.84 11.21
C ALA A 294 16.75 40.59 11.48
N LEU A 295 16.35 39.72 12.40
CA LEU A 295 17.02 38.45 12.67
C LEU A 295 16.91 37.48 11.49
N ILE A 296 15.70 37.36 10.93
CA ILE A 296 15.45 36.50 9.77
C ILE A 296 16.20 37.00 8.53
N GLN A 297 16.26 38.32 8.31
CA GLN A 297 17.04 38.88 7.20
C GLN A 297 18.55 38.66 7.34
N ARG A 298 19.10 38.72 8.56
CA ARG A 298 20.53 38.45 8.79
C ARG A 298 20.91 37.02 8.44
N GLU A 299 20.03 36.07 8.71
CA GLU A 299 20.25 34.65 8.47
C GLU A 299 19.97 34.23 7.02
N ALA A 300 19.09 34.96 6.32
CA ALA A 300 18.86 34.76 4.89
C ALA A 300 20.03 35.25 4.00
N VAL A 301 20.97 36.02 4.55
CA VAL A 301 22.13 36.61 3.83
C VAL A 301 23.45 35.89 4.17
N SER A 302 23.48 35.03 5.19
CA SER A 302 24.61 34.16 5.55
C SER A 302 24.58 32.83 4.80
#